data_AF-A0A7C7FS20-F1
#
_entry.id   AF-A0A7C7FS20-F1
#
_cell.length_a   1.000
_cell.length_b   1.000
_cell.length_c   1.000
_cell.angle_alpha   90.00
_cell.angle_beta   90.00
_cell.angle_gamma   90.00
#
_symmetry.space_group_name_H-M   'P 1'
#
loop_
_entity.id
_entity.type
_entity.pdbx_description
1 polymer ?
#
loop_
_entity_poly.entity_id
_entity_poly.type
_entity_poly.pdbx_seq_one_letter_code
_entity_poly.pdbx_strand_id
1 'polypeptide(L)'
;MKTNLASSIVERYLRLSITDQLVKENEKSFEKHNSDKQNIPNYVNYIIYVAASKYYADKAADASKLLSNLLNDISFKNHVHFEIEIKLFLALTYLFCDKYDLSWTLARNTTRKIRDKDMSYDNAVVFASMLQTHNSQKGDIKGKLLQLRNKFELLNKGPKRMLSFLKMDDPFIEHLANA
;
A
#
# COMPACT_ATOMS: atom_id res chain seq x y z
N MET A 1 14.16 -11.12 6.20
CA MET A 1 13.47 -11.89 5.13
C MET A 1 11.98 -11.61 5.26
N LYS A 2 11.38 -10.84 4.33
CA LYS A 2 9.91 -10.66 4.31
C LYS A 2 9.31 -11.96 3.78
N THR A 3 8.63 -12.70 4.64
CA THR A 3 7.83 -13.85 4.21
C THR A 3 6.69 -13.30 3.38
N ASN A 4 6.56 -13.76 2.13
CA ASN A 4 5.60 -13.32 1.12
C ASN A 4 4.13 -13.73 1.45
N LEU A 5 3.81 -13.90 2.73
CA LEU A 5 2.59 -14.49 3.27
C LEU A 5 1.35 -13.66 2.90
N ALA A 6 1.48 -12.34 2.94
CA ALA A 6 0.40 -11.43 2.55
C ALA A 6 -0.02 -11.64 1.09
N SER A 7 0.94 -11.75 0.16
CA SER A 7 0.65 -11.98 -1.26
C SER A 7 -0.01 -13.33 -1.49
N SER A 8 0.53 -14.43 -0.95
CA SER A 8 0.01 -15.77 -1.27
C SER A 8 -1.39 -16.03 -0.70
N ILE A 9 -1.69 -15.54 0.50
CA ILE A 9 -3.01 -15.70 1.12
C ILE A 9 -4.02 -14.78 0.42
N VAL A 10 -3.70 -13.49 0.23
CA VAL A 10 -4.61 -12.56 -0.43
C VAL A 10 -4.90 -13.00 -1.88
N GLU A 11 -3.89 -13.46 -2.62
CA GLU A 11 -4.08 -14.00 -3.98
C GLU A 11 -4.99 -15.24 -4.02
N ARG A 12 -4.96 -16.10 -2.99
CA ARG A 12 -5.84 -17.27 -2.90
C ARG A 12 -7.30 -16.82 -2.74
N TYR A 13 -7.59 -15.92 -1.82
CA TYR A 13 -8.97 -15.47 -1.56
C TYR A 13 -9.51 -14.58 -2.67
N LEU A 14 -8.64 -13.81 -3.34
CA LEU A 14 -8.98 -13.08 -4.56
C LEU A 14 -9.37 -14.02 -5.70
N ARG A 15 -8.64 -15.12 -5.90
CA ARG A 15 -8.98 -16.12 -6.93
C ARG A 15 -10.33 -16.80 -6.67
N LEU A 16 -10.73 -16.90 -5.41
CA LEU A 16 -11.96 -17.56 -4.97
C LEU A 16 -13.13 -16.58 -4.79
N SER A 17 -12.94 -15.27 -5.02
CA SER A 17 -13.95 -14.22 -4.80
C SER A 17 -14.59 -14.24 -3.40
N ILE A 18 -13.82 -14.61 -2.38
CA ILE A 18 -14.28 -14.72 -0.98
C ILE A 18 -13.51 -13.76 -0.05
N THR A 19 -13.15 -12.58 -0.55
CA THR A 19 -12.40 -11.58 0.22
C THR A 19 -13.16 -11.13 1.48
N ASP A 20 -14.49 -11.13 1.47
CA ASP A 20 -15.29 -10.89 2.69
C ASP A 20 -15.14 -11.98 3.76
N GLN A 21 -14.95 -13.25 3.36
CA GLN A 21 -14.67 -14.33 4.31
C GLN A 21 -13.29 -14.13 4.93
N LEU A 22 -12.30 -13.69 4.15
CA LEU A 22 -10.98 -13.33 4.65
C LEU A 22 -11.06 -12.23 5.70
N VAL A 23 -11.86 -11.19 5.45
CA VAL A 23 -12.06 -10.09 6.41
C VAL A 23 -12.67 -10.61 7.72
N LYS A 24 -13.70 -11.46 7.65
CA LYS A 24 -14.33 -12.06 8.85
C LYS A 24 -13.37 -12.98 9.62
N GLU A 25 -12.56 -13.77 8.92
CA GLU A 25 -11.53 -14.62 9.54
C GLU A 25 -10.42 -13.79 10.19
N ASN A 26 -10.03 -12.70 9.53
CA ASN A 26 -9.06 -11.76 10.07
C ASN A 26 -9.62 -11.06 11.30
N GLU A 27 -10.86 -10.61 11.32
CA GLU A 27 -11.50 -9.97 12.48
C GLU A 27 -11.54 -10.89 13.70
N LYS A 28 -11.94 -12.16 13.53
CA LYS A 28 -11.91 -13.18 14.60
C LYS A 28 -10.50 -13.47 15.12
N SER A 29 -9.51 -13.38 14.24
CA SER A 29 -8.11 -13.68 14.58
C SER A 29 -7.37 -12.45 15.10
N PHE A 30 -7.84 -11.24 14.77
CA PHE A 30 -7.20 -9.97 15.13
C PHE A 30 -7.15 -9.80 16.65
N GLU A 31 -8.24 -10.13 17.33
CA GLU A 31 -8.32 -10.13 18.79
C GLU A 31 -7.27 -11.07 19.43
N LYS A 32 -6.94 -12.18 18.75
CA LYS A 32 -5.95 -13.16 19.21
C LYS A 32 -4.51 -12.81 18.83
N HIS A 33 -4.30 -12.07 17.74
CA HIS A 33 -2.99 -11.70 17.21
C HIS A 33 -2.48 -10.36 17.77
N ASN A 34 -3.27 -9.68 18.60
CA ASN A 34 -3.00 -8.32 19.10
C ASN A 34 -1.86 -8.22 20.15
N SER A 35 -1.10 -9.29 20.38
CA SER A 35 -0.34 -9.47 21.62
C SER A 35 1.19 -9.30 21.54
N ASP A 36 1.80 -9.07 20.38
CA ASP A 36 3.25 -8.80 20.35
C ASP A 36 3.68 -7.61 19.48
N LYS A 37 3.41 -6.40 19.98
CA LYS A 37 3.96 -5.15 19.45
C LYS A 37 5.49 -5.04 19.62
N GLN A 38 6.14 -5.96 20.35
CA GLN A 38 7.60 -5.97 20.49
C GLN A 38 8.27 -6.60 19.25
N ASN A 39 7.58 -7.50 18.56
CA ASN A 39 8.00 -8.02 17.25
C ASN A 39 7.47 -7.16 16.09
N ILE A 40 8.04 -5.97 15.93
CA ILE A 40 7.61 -4.97 14.94
C ILE A 40 7.49 -5.55 13.52
N PRO A 41 8.47 -6.28 12.96
CA PRO A 41 8.36 -6.81 11.60
C PRO A 41 7.16 -7.75 11.39
N ASN A 42 6.91 -8.65 12.34
CA ASN A 42 5.78 -9.58 12.24
C ASN A 42 4.45 -8.86 12.40
N TYR A 43 4.36 -7.97 13.40
CA TYR A 43 3.16 -7.16 13.62
C TYR A 43 2.81 -6.33 12.38
N VAL A 44 3.79 -5.61 11.81
CA VAL A 44 3.58 -4.79 10.61
C VAL A 44 3.12 -5.62 9.41
N ASN A 45 3.76 -6.77 9.16
CA ASN A 45 3.35 -7.66 8.07
C ASN A 45 1.90 -8.13 8.23
N TYR A 46 1.49 -8.47 9.45
CA TYR A 46 0.12 -8.86 9.74
C TYR A 46 -0.87 -7.70 9.49
N ILE A 47 -0.56 -6.50 9.97
CA ILE A 47 -1.41 -5.32 9.74
C ILE A 47 -1.53 -4.99 8.24
N ILE A 48 -0.44 -5.05 7.47
CA ILE A 48 -0.46 -4.85 6.01
C ILE A 48 -1.37 -5.89 5.35
N TYR A 49 -1.27 -7.16 5.77
CA TYR A 49 -2.13 -8.22 5.26
C TYR A 49 -3.61 -7.98 5.57
N VAL A 50 -3.96 -7.56 6.79
CA VAL A 50 -5.35 -7.22 7.15
C VAL A 50 -5.85 -6.02 6.37
N ALA A 51 -5.03 -4.96 6.24
CA ALA A 51 -5.37 -3.78 5.44
C ALA A 51 -5.56 -4.16 3.95
N ALA A 52 -4.72 -5.04 3.40
CA ALA A 52 -4.88 -5.56 2.03
C ALA A 52 -6.20 -6.32 1.87
N SER A 53 -6.57 -7.16 2.83
CA SER A 53 -7.87 -7.87 2.78
C SER A 53 -9.06 -6.91 2.77
N LYS A 54 -9.00 -5.82 3.55
CA LYS A 54 -10.03 -4.78 3.58
C LYS A 54 -10.05 -3.96 2.29
N TYR A 55 -8.88 -3.60 1.74
CA TYR A 55 -8.77 -2.94 0.43
C TYR A 55 -9.46 -3.75 -0.67
N TYR A 56 -9.22 -5.07 -0.73
CA TYR A 56 -9.82 -5.95 -1.73
C TYR A 56 -11.28 -6.36 -1.45
N ALA A 57 -11.85 -5.92 -0.33
CA ALA A 57 -13.26 -6.12 0.00
C ALA A 57 -14.03 -4.79 -0.07
N ASP A 58 -13.53 -3.82 -0.84
CA ASP A 58 -14.07 -2.46 -1.00
C ASP A 58 -14.24 -1.69 0.32
N LYS A 59 -13.45 -2.06 1.34
CA LYS A 59 -13.40 -1.42 2.68
C LYS A 59 -12.16 -0.55 2.82
N ALA A 60 -11.86 0.26 1.80
CA ALA A 60 -10.69 1.14 1.79
C ALA A 60 -10.66 2.11 2.98
N ALA A 61 -11.82 2.56 3.45
CA ALA A 61 -11.92 3.41 4.64
C ALA A 61 -11.38 2.72 5.91
N ASP A 62 -11.70 1.44 6.11
CA ASP A 62 -11.20 0.68 7.25
C ASP A 62 -9.70 0.37 7.10
N ALA A 63 -9.24 0.05 5.89
CA ALA A 63 -7.82 -0.13 5.60
C ALA A 63 -7.04 1.16 5.93
N SER A 64 -7.56 2.33 5.55
CA SER A 64 -6.92 3.62 5.83
C SER A 64 -6.80 3.91 7.33
N LYS A 65 -7.86 3.61 8.12
CA LYS A 65 -7.84 3.74 9.59
C LYS A 65 -6.78 2.83 10.19
N LEU A 66 -6.73 1.57 9.76
CA LEU A 66 -5.79 0.59 10.27
C LEU A 66 -4.32 0.99 10.02
N LEU A 67 -4.00 1.41 8.80
CA LEU A 67 -2.65 1.85 8.43
C LEU A 67 -2.27 3.17 9.11
N SER A 68 -3.21 4.10 9.26
CA SER A 68 -2.98 5.35 9.98
C SER A 68 -2.69 5.10 11.45
N ASN A 69 -3.44 4.21 12.10
CA ASN A 69 -3.19 3.84 13.50
C ASN A 69 -1.82 3.17 13.65
N LEU A 70 -1.43 2.29 12.73
CA LEU A 70 -0.10 1.67 12.75
C LEU A 70 1.04 2.68 12.70
N LEU A 71 0.91 3.73 11.88
CA LEU A 71 1.93 4.80 11.78
C LEU A 71 2.03 5.65 13.05
N ASN A 72 0.95 5.75 13.83
CA ASN A 72 0.91 6.49 15.09
C ASN A 72 1.41 5.64 16.28
N ASP A 73 1.13 4.33 16.27
CA ASP A 73 1.41 3.42 17.37
C ASP A 73 2.87 2.94 17.42
N ILE A 74 3.56 2.89 16.28
CA ILE A 74 4.88 2.24 16.15
C ILE A 74 5.94 3.24 15.67
N SER A 75 7.10 3.22 16.33
CA SER A 75 8.28 3.94 15.85
C SER A 75 9.00 3.15 14.74
N PHE A 76 9.10 3.76 13.55
CA PHE A 76 9.77 3.15 12.39
C PHE A 76 11.23 3.61 12.21
N LYS A 77 11.88 4.18 13.24
CA LYS A 77 13.25 4.72 13.14
C LYS A 77 14.25 3.73 12.54
N ASN A 78 14.13 2.45 12.90
CA ASN A 78 15.00 1.36 12.43
C ASN A 78 14.34 0.50 11.32
N HIS A 79 13.16 0.90 10.85
CA HIS A 79 12.29 0.11 9.98
C HIS A 79 11.77 0.95 8.81
N VAL A 80 12.65 1.77 8.23
CA VAL A 80 12.27 2.79 7.23
C VAL A 80 11.61 2.18 5.98
N HIS A 81 12.02 0.98 5.57
CA HIS A 81 11.38 0.27 4.46
C HIS A 81 9.88 0.02 4.71
N PHE A 82 9.51 -0.42 5.91
CA PHE A 82 8.11 -0.61 6.30
C PHE A 82 7.37 0.72 6.34
N GLU A 83 8.00 1.77 6.90
CA GLU A 83 7.38 3.10 6.95
C GLU A 83 6.99 3.62 5.57
N ILE A 84 7.89 3.46 4.58
CA ILE A 84 7.64 3.88 3.19
C ILE A 84 6.48 3.09 2.59
N GLU A 85 6.50 1.76 2.74
CA GLU A 85 5.46 0.90 2.19
C GLU A 85 4.08 1.20 2.79
N ILE A 86 4.00 1.33 4.12
CA ILE A 86 2.75 1.65 4.83
C ILE A 86 2.22 3.02 4.38
N LYS A 87 3.08 4.04 4.27
CA LYS A 87 2.67 5.38 3.83
C LYS A 87 2.14 5.39 2.40
N LEU A 88 2.79 4.66 1.50
CA LEU A 88 2.34 4.59 0.12
C LEU A 88 1.07 3.74 -0.02
N PHE A 89 0.90 2.70 0.80
CA PHE A 89 -0.37 1.98 0.86
C PHE A 89 -1.50 2.85 1.44
N LEU A 90 -1.23 3.60 2.51
CA LEU A 90 -2.20 4.52 3.09
C LEU A 90 -2.63 5.59 2.08
N ALA A 91 -1.67 6.18 1.36
CA ALA A 91 -1.96 7.15 0.30
C ALA A 91 -2.84 6.53 -0.82
N LEU A 92 -2.61 5.27 -1.19
CA LEU A 92 -3.50 4.57 -2.11
C LEU A 92 -4.91 4.44 -1.53
N THR A 93 -5.05 3.98 -0.27
CA THR A 93 -6.38 3.84 0.35
C THR A 93 -7.12 5.17 0.46
N TYR A 94 -6.41 6.30 0.59
CA TYR A 94 -7.02 7.62 0.54
C TYR A 94 -7.58 7.98 -0.84
N LEU A 95 -6.93 7.59 -1.95
CA LEU A 95 -7.50 7.80 -3.29
C LEU A 95 -8.82 7.04 -3.44
N PHE A 96 -8.86 5.78 -2.99
CA PHE A 96 -10.07 4.94 -3.01
C PHE A 96 -11.16 5.40 -2.02
N CYS A 97 -10.89 6.45 -1.23
CA CYS A 97 -11.85 7.09 -0.35
C CYS A 97 -12.14 8.55 -0.77
N ASP A 98 -11.75 8.94 -1.99
CA ASP A 98 -11.86 10.30 -2.53
C ASP A 98 -11.17 11.38 -1.67
N LYS A 99 -10.17 11.00 -0.90
CA LYS A 99 -9.35 11.87 -0.04
C LYS A 99 -8.07 12.29 -0.77
N TYR A 100 -8.23 12.91 -1.95
CA TYR A 100 -7.13 13.20 -2.87
C TYR A 100 -6.02 14.06 -2.25
N ASP A 101 -6.37 15.12 -1.52
CA ASP A 101 -5.39 16.01 -0.86
C ASP A 101 -4.52 15.26 0.17
N LEU A 102 -5.13 14.34 0.93
CA LEU A 102 -4.41 13.52 1.92
C LEU A 102 -3.49 12.52 1.22
N SER A 103 -3.96 11.88 0.14
CA SER A 103 -3.14 11.00 -0.68
C SER A 103 -1.93 11.74 -1.26
N TRP A 104 -2.17 12.87 -1.92
CA TRP A 104 -1.14 13.66 -2.57
C TRP A 104 -0.09 14.15 -1.57
N THR A 105 -0.55 14.71 -0.45
CA THR A 105 0.34 15.21 0.61
C THR A 105 1.22 14.11 1.17
N LEU A 106 0.63 12.94 1.45
CA LEU A 106 1.37 11.81 2.01
C LEU A 106 2.38 11.23 1.01
N ALA A 107 2.00 11.07 -0.26
CA ALA A 107 2.89 10.61 -1.32
C ALA A 107 4.05 11.59 -1.55
N ARG A 108 3.76 12.91 -1.56
CA ARG A 108 4.77 13.97 -1.72
C ARG A 108 5.76 13.97 -0.56
N ASN A 109 5.27 13.94 0.67
CA ASN A 109 6.13 13.94 1.86
C ASN A 109 7.01 12.69 1.92
N THR A 110 6.47 11.53 1.52
CA THR A 110 7.24 10.28 1.44
C THR A 110 8.34 10.38 0.37
N THR A 111 8.02 10.94 -0.80
CA THR A 111 9.00 11.17 -1.88
C THR A 111 10.11 12.12 -1.44
N ARG A 112 9.76 13.24 -0.78
CA ARG A 112 10.74 14.19 -0.23
C ARG A 112 11.66 13.51 0.78
N LYS A 113 11.10 12.77 1.74
CA LYS A 113 11.89 12.03 2.73
C LYS A 113 12.90 11.06 2.10
N ILE A 114 12.50 10.34 1.04
CA ILE A 114 13.40 9.43 0.31
C ILE A 114 14.56 10.20 -0.32
N ARG A 115 14.29 11.33 -0.97
CA ARG A 115 15.29 12.16 -1.65
C ARG A 115 16.21 12.90 -0.67
N ASP A 116 15.65 13.51 0.37
CA ASP A 116 16.37 14.31 1.36
C ASP A 116 17.38 13.45 2.16
N LYS A 117 17.12 12.15 2.27
CA LYS A 117 18.00 11.18 2.94
C LYS A 117 18.87 10.37 1.97
N ASP A 118 18.89 10.74 0.69
CA ASP A 118 19.59 10.04 -0.39
C ASP A 118 19.36 8.52 -0.38
N MET A 119 18.10 8.12 -0.16
CA MET A 119 17.76 6.72 -0.01
C MET A 119 17.43 6.10 -1.38
N SER A 120 18.07 4.99 -1.70
CA SER A 120 17.76 4.23 -2.93
C SER A 120 16.41 3.48 -2.79
N TYR A 121 15.30 4.15 -3.11
CA TYR A 121 13.94 3.58 -3.17
C TYR A 121 13.20 4.05 -4.43
N ASP A 122 13.79 3.79 -5.59
CA ASP A 122 13.24 4.23 -6.88
C ASP A 122 11.86 3.64 -7.15
N ASN A 123 11.63 2.39 -6.74
CA ASN A 123 10.30 1.76 -6.80
C ASN A 123 9.26 2.58 -6.01
N ALA A 124 9.58 3.02 -4.79
CA ALA A 124 8.68 3.84 -3.98
C ALA A 124 8.42 5.21 -4.62
N VAL A 125 9.45 5.85 -5.20
CA VAL A 125 9.30 7.16 -5.88
C VAL A 125 8.41 7.04 -7.11
N VAL A 126 8.55 5.96 -7.89
CA VAL A 126 7.71 5.71 -9.06
C VAL A 126 6.26 5.45 -8.63
N PHE A 127 6.04 4.64 -7.59
CA PHE A 127 4.70 4.40 -7.08
C PHE A 127 4.06 5.69 -6.54
N ALA A 128 4.80 6.49 -5.77
CA ALA A 128 4.33 7.80 -5.32
C ALA A 128 3.96 8.73 -6.48
N SER A 129 4.68 8.65 -7.60
CA SER A 129 4.37 9.40 -8.82
C SER A 129 3.04 8.94 -9.45
N MET A 130 2.73 7.65 -9.41
CA MET A 130 1.42 7.13 -9.85
C MET A 130 0.30 7.78 -9.02
N LEU A 131 0.43 7.75 -7.69
CA LEU A 131 -0.55 8.32 -6.77
C LEU A 131 -0.73 9.83 -6.94
N GLN A 132 0.27 10.55 -7.43
CA GLN A 132 0.22 11.99 -7.66
C GLN A 132 -0.34 12.38 -9.04
N THR A 133 -0.65 11.41 -9.92
CA THR A 133 -0.99 11.69 -11.31
C THR A 133 -2.36 12.34 -11.47
N HIS A 134 -3.32 12.11 -10.57
CA HIS A 134 -4.64 12.76 -10.56
C HIS A 134 -4.56 14.30 -10.55
N ASN A 135 -3.50 14.86 -9.98
CA ASN A 135 -3.29 16.32 -9.94
C ASN A 135 -2.75 16.89 -11.28
N SER A 136 -2.57 16.05 -12.31
CA SER A 136 -2.08 16.46 -13.62
C SER A 136 -3.26 16.90 -14.49
N GLN A 137 -3.50 18.21 -14.59
CA GLN A 137 -4.66 18.78 -15.30
C GLN A 137 -4.65 18.63 -16.85
N LYS A 138 -3.57 18.11 -17.45
CA LYS A 138 -3.41 17.99 -18.90
C LYS A 138 -2.66 16.72 -19.28
N GLY A 139 -3.10 16.06 -20.36
CA GLY A 139 -2.39 14.97 -21.02
C GLY A 139 -3.04 13.59 -20.88
N ASP A 140 -2.44 12.59 -21.52
CA ASP A 140 -2.84 11.18 -21.44
C ASP A 140 -2.47 10.60 -20.07
N ILE A 141 -3.35 10.78 -19.09
CA ILE A 141 -3.20 10.29 -17.71
C ILE A 141 -3.05 8.77 -17.70
N LYS A 142 -3.89 8.05 -18.45
CA LYS A 142 -3.88 6.59 -18.52
C LYS A 142 -2.56 6.07 -19.10
N GLY A 143 -2.10 6.62 -20.22
CA GLY A 143 -0.81 6.26 -20.81
C GLY A 143 0.36 6.51 -19.86
N LYS A 144 0.35 7.63 -19.13
CA LYS A 144 1.35 7.92 -18.09
C LYS A 144 1.31 6.93 -16.93
N LEU A 145 0.12 6.54 -16.46
CA LEU A 145 -0.04 5.53 -15.41
C LEU A 145 0.47 4.17 -15.86
N LEU A 146 0.21 3.77 -17.11
CA LEU A 146 0.74 2.52 -17.68
C LEU A 146 2.28 2.51 -17.75
N GLN A 147 2.89 3.62 -18.17
CA GLN A 147 4.35 3.77 -18.16
C GLN A 147 4.93 3.67 -16.75
N LEU A 148 4.31 4.35 -15.78
CA LEU A 148 4.73 4.31 -14.38
C LEU A 148 4.55 2.92 -13.77
N ARG A 149 3.45 2.22 -14.06
CA ARG A 149 3.23 0.82 -13.65
C ARG A 149 4.36 -0.07 -14.15
N ASN A 150 4.65 -0.04 -15.46
CA ASN A 150 5.71 -0.87 -16.05
C ASN A 150 7.07 -0.58 -15.40
N LYS A 151 7.36 0.71 -15.16
CA LYS A 151 8.58 1.13 -14.49
C LYS A 151 8.62 0.63 -13.03
N PHE A 152 7.51 0.70 -12.32
CA PHE A 152 7.40 0.19 -10.95
C PHE A 152 7.66 -1.32 -10.92
N GLU A 153 7.02 -2.11 -11.78
CA GLU A 153 7.22 -3.56 -11.85
C GLU A 153 8.67 -3.95 -12.15
N LEU A 154 9.34 -3.18 -13.01
CA LEU A 154 10.76 -3.38 -13.32
C LEU A 154 11.64 -3.16 -12.08
N LEU A 155 11.38 -2.09 -11.32
CA LEU A 155 12.18 -1.67 -10.16
C LEU A 155 11.81 -2.41 -8.87
N ASN A 156 10.57 -2.89 -8.74
CA ASN A 156 10.02 -3.43 -7.50
C ASN A 156 10.40 -4.90 -7.28
N LYS A 157 11.71 -5.13 -7.16
CA LYS A 157 12.33 -6.45 -7.04
C LYS A 157 13.28 -6.52 -5.85
N GLY A 158 13.68 -7.73 -5.50
CA GLY A 158 14.70 -7.98 -4.48
C GLY A 158 14.29 -7.52 -3.06
N PRO A 159 15.26 -7.19 -2.20
CA PRO A 159 15.03 -6.90 -0.77
C PRO A 159 14.18 -5.67 -0.48
N LYS A 160 14.08 -4.73 -1.42
CA LYS A 160 13.30 -3.48 -1.30
C LYS A 160 11.92 -3.57 -1.95
N ARG A 161 11.53 -4.75 -2.43
CA ARG A 161 10.19 -4.99 -2.98
C ARG A 161 9.12 -4.63 -1.95
N MET A 162 8.09 -3.92 -2.40
CA MET A 162 6.98 -3.44 -1.59
C MET A 162 5.65 -3.66 -2.30
N LEU A 163 4.54 -3.64 -1.56
CA LEU A 163 3.18 -3.72 -2.09
C LEU A 163 2.98 -4.95 -2.99
N SER A 164 3.63 -6.06 -2.68
CA SER A 164 3.59 -7.28 -3.52
C SER A 164 2.22 -7.93 -3.59
N PHE A 165 1.28 -7.51 -2.74
CA PHE A 165 -0.11 -7.97 -2.75
C PHE A 165 -0.97 -7.18 -3.73
N LEU A 166 -0.49 -6.05 -4.25
CA LEU A 166 -1.28 -5.14 -5.09
C LEU A 166 -1.36 -5.64 -6.53
N LYS A 167 -2.57 -5.81 -7.04
CA LYS A 167 -2.85 -6.04 -8.46
C LYS A 167 -3.03 -4.68 -9.11
N MET A 168 -2.15 -4.37 -10.08
CA MET A 168 -2.18 -3.13 -10.86
C MET A 168 -2.67 -3.42 -12.28
N ASP A 169 -3.80 -4.13 -12.37
CA ASP A 169 -4.49 -4.47 -13.62
C ASP A 169 -5.28 -3.27 -14.17
N ASP A 170 -5.98 -3.46 -15.28
CA ASP A 170 -6.69 -2.36 -15.95
C ASP A 170 -7.71 -1.66 -15.03
N PRO A 171 -8.53 -2.36 -14.20
CA PRO A 171 -9.41 -1.70 -13.22
C PRO A 171 -8.68 -0.76 -12.26
N PHE A 172 -7.50 -1.16 -11.78
CA PHE A 172 -6.68 -0.31 -10.91
C PHE A 172 -6.21 0.97 -11.64
N ILE A 173 -5.76 0.82 -12.89
CA ILE A 173 -5.31 1.94 -13.71
C ILE A 173 -6.47 2.88 -14.04
N GLU A 174 -7.65 2.35 -14.38
CA GLU A 174 -8.85 3.14 -14.63
C GLU A 174 -9.29 3.91 -13.40
N HIS A 175 -9.27 3.28 -12.22
CA HIS A 175 -9.61 3.98 -10.98
C HIS A 175 -8.67 5.17 -10.73
N LEU A 176 -7.36 4.97 -10.88
CA LEU A 176 -6.39 6.05 -10.72
C LEU A 176 -6.48 7.13 -11.80
N ALA A 177 -6.95 6.79 -13.00
CA ALA A 177 -7.10 7.74 -14.09
C ALA A 177 -8.33 8.65 -13.92
N ASN A 178 -9.32 8.21 -13.16
CA ASN A 178 -10.57 8.92 -12.89
C ASN A 178 -10.64 9.56 -11.49
N ALA A 179 -9.65 9.28 -10.62
CA ALA A 179 -9.42 9.97 -9.35
C ALA A 179 -8.91 11.40 -9.59
#